data_AF-N4W8A2-F1
#
_entry.id   AF-N4W8A2-F1
#
_cell.length_a   1.000
_cell.length_b   1.000
_cell.length_c   1.000
_cell.angle_alpha   90.00
_cell.angle_beta   90.00
_cell.angle_gamma   90.00
#
_symmetry.space_group_name_H-M   'P 1'
#
loop_
_entity.id
_entity.type
_entity.pdbx_description
1 polymer ?
#
loop_
_entity_poly.entity_id
_entity_poly.type
_entity_poly.pdbx_seq_one_letter_code
_entity_poly.pdbx_strand_id
1 'polypeptide(L)'
;MDVTGRLLQELDRQYVGLFDWLSGQFDPVTGGFYYARSSIGARTFAPDIESTAQAINILKRQQLLDEMPDPIRESIVKFFQRKQDQGSGYFFDEHPAMAKDEVMVQRALNYSIGSLKRLGATPLYDLPKATNEWPSFTKSVTAYRQEWERISLQNSWRGCDRLVSSAGYIHHMEPEQQKRYVQSFVDYLAEIQDPTTGLWGEGSLYVKISGTFKLHTFYRKYQMRMPNQEKIYQSIMRCLHEEEATDMCYVRNPIDLLSYLEVEIPREYRHQICKVTIENLQSFKQSDGGFSREIDRSPKAPNVSQVKAGEHYPEMPRPVELGLGLREGDMNASTQATLIRQQLYHLLQTESVHSCARHNFGID
;
A
#
# COMPACT_ATOMS: atom_id res chain seq x y z
N MET A 1 -29.57 -5.04 18.75
CA MET A 1 -28.54 -4.71 17.74
C MET A 1 -28.42 -5.90 16.80
N ASP A 2 -28.60 -5.71 15.50
CA ASP A 2 -28.48 -6.77 14.49
C ASP A 2 -27.01 -7.21 14.31
N VAL A 3 -26.75 -8.17 13.42
CA VAL A 3 -25.39 -8.68 13.18
C VAL A 3 -24.47 -7.56 12.70
N THR A 4 -24.93 -6.74 11.75
CA THR A 4 -24.17 -5.62 11.18
C THR A 4 -23.77 -4.61 12.24
N GLY A 5 -24.69 -4.15 13.08
CA GLY A 5 -24.40 -3.18 14.14
C GLY A 5 -23.39 -3.71 15.16
N ARG A 6 -23.44 -5.00 15.49
CA ARG A 6 -22.45 -5.62 16.41
C ARG A 6 -21.05 -5.66 15.79
N LEU A 7 -20.94 -6.00 14.49
CA LEU A 7 -19.66 -6.04 13.79
C LEU A 7 -19.04 -4.64 13.70
N LEU A 8 -19.82 -3.61 13.36
CA LEU A 8 -19.32 -2.23 13.28
C LEU A 8 -18.88 -1.70 14.65
N GLN A 9 -19.63 -2.00 15.72
CA GLN A 9 -19.23 -1.64 17.06
C GLN A 9 -17.91 -2.30 17.47
N GLU A 10 -17.73 -3.59 17.14
CA GLU A 10 -16.50 -4.31 17.45
C GLU A 10 -15.30 -3.79 16.64
N LEU A 11 -15.53 -3.47 15.37
CA LEU A 11 -14.54 -2.81 14.52
C LEU A 11 -14.09 -1.49 15.12
N ASP A 12 -15.01 -0.60 15.51
CA ASP A 12 -14.67 0.73 16.02
C ASP A 12 -13.89 0.69 17.34
N ARG A 13 -14.15 -0.30 18.21
CA ARG A 13 -13.39 -0.48 19.45
C ARG A 13 -11.90 -0.69 19.20
N GLN A 14 -11.51 -1.29 18.07
CA GLN A 14 -10.09 -1.50 17.75
C GLN A 14 -9.32 -0.20 17.54
N TYR A 15 -10.00 0.92 17.26
CA TYR A 15 -9.37 2.21 16.97
C TYR A 15 -9.20 3.12 18.19
N VAL A 16 -9.62 2.67 19.39
CA VAL A 16 -9.36 3.38 20.64
C VAL A 16 -7.84 3.58 20.82
N GLY A 17 -7.43 4.82 21.12
CA GLY A 17 -6.03 5.22 21.30
C GLY A 17 -5.23 5.46 20.01
N LEU A 18 -5.81 5.26 18.82
CA LEU A 18 -5.08 5.43 17.55
C LEU A 18 -4.57 6.87 17.35
N PHE A 19 -5.38 7.88 17.68
CA PHE A 19 -4.97 9.28 17.47
C PHE A 19 -3.95 9.76 18.49
N ASP A 20 -4.04 9.29 19.74
CA ASP A 20 -3.00 9.53 20.75
C ASP A 20 -1.68 8.94 20.28
N TRP A 21 -1.71 7.69 19.79
CA TRP A 21 -0.55 7.05 19.17
C TRP A 21 0.00 7.85 17.99
N LEU A 22 -0.85 8.22 17.03
CA LEU A 22 -0.45 8.97 15.83
C LEU A 22 0.17 10.32 16.18
N SER A 23 -0.41 11.04 17.13
CA SER A 23 0.12 12.33 17.60
C SER A 23 1.50 12.19 18.22
N GLY A 24 1.75 11.09 18.94
CA GLY A 24 3.06 10.78 19.50
C GLY A 24 4.13 10.53 18.45
N GLN A 25 3.76 10.16 17.22
CA GLN A 25 4.69 9.92 16.13
C GLN A 25 5.15 11.20 15.40
N PHE A 26 4.49 12.33 15.62
CA PHE A 26 4.82 13.59 14.96
C PHE A 26 6.08 14.22 15.56
N ASP A 27 7.03 14.60 14.70
CA ASP A 27 8.20 15.38 15.09
C ASP A 27 7.99 16.87 14.77
N PRO A 28 7.79 17.75 15.77
CA PRO A 28 7.57 19.17 15.52
C PRO A 28 8.80 19.89 14.96
N VAL A 29 10.01 19.30 15.08
CA VAL A 29 11.25 19.93 14.58
C VAL A 29 11.35 19.78 13.07
N THR A 30 11.13 18.57 12.55
CA THR A 30 11.21 18.30 11.11
C THR A 30 9.86 18.44 10.40
N GLY A 31 8.74 18.34 11.11
CA GLY A 31 7.40 18.23 10.51
C GLY A 31 7.09 16.86 9.92
N GLY A 32 7.95 15.86 10.13
CA GLY A 32 7.73 14.49 9.67
C GLY A 32 7.08 13.60 10.74
N PHE A 33 6.73 12.38 10.37
CA PHE A 33 6.28 11.33 11.30
C PHE A 33 7.28 10.17 11.36
N TYR A 34 7.48 9.65 12.57
CA TYR A 34 8.26 8.44 12.82
C TYR A 34 7.47 7.15 12.50
N TYR A 35 8.19 6.13 12.04
CA TYR A 35 7.65 4.81 11.74
C TYR A 35 7.00 4.11 12.93
N ALA A 36 7.68 4.03 14.08
CA ALA A 36 7.21 3.38 15.29
C ALA A 36 7.63 4.17 16.55
N ARG A 37 7.11 3.84 17.73
CA ARG A 37 7.43 4.58 18.96
C ARG A 37 8.90 4.46 19.32
N SER A 38 9.51 3.30 19.12
CA SER A 38 10.93 3.04 19.37
C SER A 38 11.86 3.83 18.44
N SER A 39 11.34 4.35 17.33
CA SER A 39 12.06 5.27 16.47
C SER A 39 12.29 6.62 17.15
N ILE A 40 11.41 7.01 18.09
CA ILE A 40 11.46 8.29 18.80
C ILE A 40 12.55 8.22 19.88
N GLY A 41 13.65 8.96 19.66
CA GLY A 41 14.77 9.07 20.61
C GLY A 41 15.94 8.12 20.34
N ALA A 42 15.78 7.17 19.42
CA ALA A 42 16.92 6.43 18.89
C ALA A 42 17.68 7.33 17.90
N ARG A 43 18.96 7.61 18.18
CA ARG A 43 19.80 8.49 17.34
C ARG A 43 19.97 8.01 15.89
N THR A 44 19.64 6.76 15.61
CA THR A 44 19.80 6.12 14.30
C THR A 44 18.60 6.32 13.39
N PHE A 45 17.45 6.77 13.90
CA PHE A 45 16.21 6.91 13.14
C PHE A 45 15.76 8.36 13.08
N ALA A 46 15.14 8.72 11.97
CA ALA A 46 14.56 10.02 11.72
C ALA A 46 13.18 9.84 11.09
N PRO A 47 12.31 10.86 11.11
CA PRO A 47 11.07 10.83 10.35
C PRO A 47 11.33 10.63 8.85
N ASP A 48 10.51 9.79 8.23
CA ASP A 48 10.69 9.33 6.86
C ASP A 48 9.51 9.68 5.95
N ILE A 49 9.74 9.63 4.63
CA ILE A 49 8.76 10.02 3.61
C ILE A 49 7.51 9.14 3.68
N GLU A 50 7.69 7.82 3.79
CA GLU A 50 6.59 6.87 3.75
C GLU A 50 5.71 7.03 4.99
N SER A 51 6.32 7.07 6.18
CA SER A 51 5.57 7.23 7.43
C SER A 51 4.81 8.57 7.47
N THR A 52 5.42 9.65 7.00
CA THR A 52 4.78 10.97 6.92
C THR A 52 3.59 10.96 5.96
N ALA A 53 3.74 10.38 4.76
CA ALA A 53 2.64 10.26 3.80
C ALA A 53 1.51 9.35 4.31
N GLN A 54 1.86 8.31 5.05
CA GLN A 54 0.93 7.37 5.68
C GLN A 54 0.14 8.01 6.83
N ALA A 55 0.76 8.89 7.62
CA ALA A 55 0.08 9.72 8.60
C ALA A 55 -0.95 10.66 7.94
N ILE A 56 -0.58 11.32 6.84
CA ILE A 56 -1.51 12.14 6.04
C ILE A 56 -2.69 11.31 5.55
N ASN A 57 -2.46 10.07 5.10
CA ASN A 57 -3.54 9.17 4.69
C ASN A 57 -4.48 8.84 5.85
N ILE A 58 -3.97 8.62 7.07
CA ILE A 58 -4.80 8.42 8.26
C ILE A 58 -5.66 9.67 8.49
N LEU A 59 -5.04 10.86 8.56
CA LEU A 59 -5.74 12.12 8.80
C LEU A 59 -6.82 12.40 7.75
N LYS A 60 -6.51 12.21 6.46
CA LYS A 60 -7.46 12.37 5.35
C LYS A 60 -8.65 11.43 5.50
N ARG A 61 -8.42 10.15 5.78
CA ARG A 61 -9.50 9.15 5.92
C ARG A 61 -10.41 9.40 7.11
N GLN A 62 -9.91 10.14 8.10
CA GLN A 62 -10.65 10.54 9.29
C GLN A 62 -11.19 11.98 9.18
N GLN A 63 -11.08 12.61 8.01
CA GLN A 63 -11.55 13.97 7.73
C GLN A 63 -10.86 15.06 8.57
N LEU A 64 -9.66 14.79 9.08
CA LEU A 64 -8.88 15.71 9.93
C LEU A 64 -7.84 16.51 9.14
N LEU A 65 -7.58 16.17 7.87
CA LEU A 65 -6.54 16.83 7.07
C LEU A 65 -6.90 18.29 6.75
N ASP A 66 -8.17 18.56 6.50
CA ASP A 66 -8.65 19.91 6.14
C ASP A 66 -8.71 20.82 7.39
N GLU A 67 -8.88 20.24 8.57
CA GLU A 67 -8.89 20.93 9.87
C GLU A 67 -7.49 21.11 10.48
N MET A 68 -6.44 20.61 9.81
CA MET A 68 -5.07 20.72 10.29
C MET A 68 -4.62 22.19 10.40
N PRO A 69 -4.07 22.63 11.55
CA PRO A 69 -3.55 23.98 11.72
C PRO A 69 -2.46 24.34 10.71
N ASP A 70 -2.48 25.56 10.19
CA ASP A 70 -1.54 26.04 9.16
C ASP A 70 -0.07 25.85 9.54
N PRO A 71 0.39 26.14 10.78
CA PRO A 71 1.80 25.91 11.14
C PRO A 71 2.23 24.44 11.02
N ILE A 72 1.32 23.51 11.34
CA ILE A 72 1.59 22.07 11.19
C ILE A 72 1.62 21.71 9.70
N ARG A 73 0.63 22.17 8.92
CA ARG A 73 0.55 21.95 7.47
C ARG A 73 1.82 22.43 6.77
N GLU A 74 2.26 23.65 7.04
CA GLU A 74 3.49 24.21 6.49
C GLU A 74 4.74 23.42 6.88
N SER A 75 4.82 22.93 8.13
CA SER A 75 5.95 22.12 8.58
C SER A 75 6.06 20.80 7.81
N ILE A 76 4.93 20.15 7.53
CA ILE A 76 4.87 18.91 6.74
C ILE A 76 5.20 19.18 5.26
N VAL A 77 4.73 20.31 4.70
CA VAL A 77 5.12 20.72 3.34
C VAL A 77 6.64 20.89 3.24
N LYS A 78 7.24 21.62 4.19
CA LYS A 78 8.70 21.81 4.28
C LYS A 78 9.44 20.50 4.51
N PHE A 79 8.84 19.52 5.19
CA PHE A 79 9.43 18.19 5.33
C PHE A 79 9.63 17.53 3.96
N PHE A 80 8.59 17.40 3.13
CA PHE A 80 8.71 16.78 1.81
C PHE A 80 9.62 17.58 0.86
N GLN A 81 9.50 18.90 0.84
CA GLN A 81 10.34 19.74 -0.03
C GLN A 81 11.83 19.61 0.29
N ARG A 82 12.19 19.47 1.57
CA ARG A 82 13.59 19.24 1.98
C ARG A 82 14.14 17.87 1.59
N LYS A 83 13.26 16.89 1.38
CA LYS A 83 13.64 15.55 0.91
C LYS A 83 13.85 15.50 -0.61
N GLN A 84 13.50 16.57 -1.34
CA GLN A 84 13.68 16.64 -2.78
C GLN A 84 15.14 16.99 -3.12
N ASP A 85 15.76 16.14 -3.93
CA ASP A 85 17.08 16.38 -4.49
C ASP A 85 17.00 17.39 -5.64
N GLN A 86 17.87 18.41 -5.61
CA GLN A 86 17.88 19.48 -6.60
C GLN A 86 18.34 19.02 -7.99
N GLY A 87 19.29 18.08 -8.06
CA GLY A 87 19.88 17.66 -9.33
C GLY A 87 18.97 16.74 -10.12
N SER A 88 18.33 15.79 -9.44
CA SER A 88 17.54 14.73 -10.07
C SER A 88 16.02 14.96 -9.98
N GLY A 89 15.56 15.79 -9.04
CA GLY A 89 14.14 16.02 -8.80
C GLY A 89 13.44 14.92 -7.99
N TYR A 90 14.13 13.80 -7.71
CA TYR A 90 13.61 12.70 -6.89
C TYR A 90 13.58 13.05 -5.40
N PHE A 91 12.88 12.24 -4.61
CA PHE A 91 12.75 12.40 -3.17
C PHE A 91 13.43 11.25 -2.44
N PHE A 92 14.27 11.56 -1.44
CA PHE A 92 15.06 10.57 -0.71
C PHE A 92 15.01 10.80 0.80
N ASP A 93 14.91 9.70 1.54
CA ASP A 93 15.37 9.61 2.91
C ASP A 93 16.89 9.38 2.94
N GLU A 94 17.53 9.71 4.06
CA GLU A 94 19.00 9.74 4.18
C GLU A 94 19.67 8.37 4.03
N HIS A 95 18.91 7.27 4.14
CA HIS A 95 19.48 5.93 4.13
C HIS A 95 19.99 5.54 2.72
N PRO A 96 21.30 5.22 2.55
CA PRO A 96 21.92 5.08 1.24
C PRO A 96 21.45 3.86 0.43
N ALA A 97 20.78 2.90 1.06
CA ALA A 97 20.18 1.77 0.33
C ALA A 97 18.91 2.17 -0.43
N MET A 98 18.22 3.24 -0.03
CA MET A 98 16.97 3.67 -0.67
C MET A 98 17.18 4.00 -2.15
N ALA A 99 18.22 4.79 -2.46
CA ALA A 99 18.54 5.18 -3.83
C ALA A 99 18.95 4.00 -4.74
N LYS A 100 19.22 2.83 -4.16
CA LYS A 100 19.61 1.61 -4.90
C LYS A 100 18.43 0.70 -5.24
N ASP A 101 17.24 1.02 -4.75
CA ASP A 101 16.02 0.26 -5.01
C ASP A 101 14.98 1.13 -5.75
N GLU A 102 14.76 0.82 -7.02
CA GLU A 102 13.85 1.59 -7.88
C GLU A 102 12.42 1.64 -7.32
N VAL A 103 11.95 0.56 -6.68
CA VAL A 103 10.62 0.52 -6.05
C VAL A 103 10.53 1.53 -4.92
N MET A 104 11.53 1.60 -4.04
CA MET A 104 11.59 2.61 -2.97
C MET A 104 11.65 4.04 -3.53
N VAL A 105 12.47 4.28 -4.57
CA VAL A 105 12.60 5.61 -5.19
C VAL A 105 11.27 6.07 -5.81
N GLN A 106 10.63 5.21 -6.61
CA GLN A 106 9.33 5.52 -7.23
C GLN A 106 8.24 5.70 -6.18
N ARG A 107 8.25 4.89 -5.12
CA ARG A 107 7.28 5.01 -4.03
C ARG A 107 7.44 6.32 -3.27
N ALA A 108 8.66 6.75 -2.96
CA ALA A 108 8.92 8.02 -2.30
C ALA A 108 8.55 9.23 -3.16
N LEU A 109 8.82 9.17 -4.46
CA LEU A 109 8.36 10.17 -5.43
C LEU A 109 6.83 10.32 -5.40
N ASN A 110 6.10 9.20 -5.51
CA ASN A 110 4.64 9.18 -5.51
C ASN A 110 4.05 9.66 -4.18
N TYR A 111 4.61 9.21 -3.05
CA TYR A 111 4.17 9.65 -1.73
C TYR A 111 4.38 11.15 -1.52
N SER A 112 5.54 11.68 -1.94
CA SER A 112 5.86 13.10 -1.75
C SER A 112 4.99 14.00 -2.62
N ILE A 113 4.84 13.69 -3.92
CA ILE A 113 3.98 14.46 -4.83
C ILE A 113 2.53 14.41 -4.38
N GLY A 114 2.02 13.21 -4.07
CA GLY A 114 0.63 13.03 -3.62
C GLY A 114 0.35 13.75 -2.31
N SER A 115 1.31 13.74 -1.38
CA SER A 115 1.18 14.45 -0.10
C SER A 115 1.22 15.97 -0.29
N LEU A 116 2.17 16.50 -1.05
CA LEU A 116 2.25 17.93 -1.37
C LEU A 116 0.95 18.43 -2.02
N LYS A 117 0.45 17.71 -3.03
CA LYS A 117 -0.83 18.05 -3.69
C LYS A 117 -1.99 18.13 -2.69
N ARG A 118 -2.11 17.15 -1.79
CA ARG A 118 -3.18 17.12 -0.76
C ARG A 118 -3.03 18.22 0.29
N LEU A 119 -1.82 18.71 0.50
CA LEU A 119 -1.53 19.83 1.39
C LEU A 119 -1.64 21.19 0.69
N GLY A 120 -1.99 21.22 -0.60
CA GLY A 120 -2.08 22.46 -1.40
C GLY A 120 -0.73 23.03 -1.81
N ALA A 121 0.32 22.22 -1.83
CA ALA A 121 1.69 22.63 -2.13
C ALA A 121 2.25 21.93 -3.38
N THR A 122 3.39 22.43 -3.86
CA THR A 122 4.13 21.88 -5.00
C THR A 122 5.55 21.46 -4.61
N PRO A 123 6.19 20.58 -5.40
CA PRO A 123 7.63 20.34 -5.30
C PRO A 123 8.44 21.65 -5.41
N LEU A 124 9.65 21.65 -4.84
CA LEU A 124 10.58 22.78 -4.87
C LEU A 124 11.40 22.83 -6.18
N TYR A 125 11.74 21.67 -6.72
CA TYR A 125 12.51 21.50 -7.96
C TYR A 125 11.69 20.76 -9.02
N ASP A 126 12.15 20.80 -10.27
CA ASP A 126 11.51 20.07 -11.37
C ASP A 126 11.50 18.56 -11.11
N LEU A 127 10.42 17.89 -11.52
CA LEU A 127 10.27 16.45 -11.34
C LEU A 127 11.12 15.68 -12.38
N PRO A 128 11.52 14.42 -12.09
CA PRO A 128 12.38 13.62 -12.96
C PRO A 128 11.87 13.44 -14.40
N LYS A 129 10.56 13.56 -14.64
CA LYS A 129 10.01 13.54 -16.01
C LYS A 129 10.62 14.63 -16.89
N ALA A 130 10.99 15.78 -16.33
CA ALA A 130 11.58 16.88 -17.06
C ALA A 130 13.00 16.57 -17.59
N THR A 131 13.69 15.56 -17.05
CA THR A 131 15.10 15.26 -17.39
C THR A 131 15.29 14.16 -18.44
N ASN A 132 14.24 13.43 -18.85
CA ASN A 132 14.25 12.37 -19.87
C ASN A 132 15.23 11.19 -19.65
N GLU A 133 15.71 10.97 -18.42
CA GLU A 133 16.61 9.85 -18.09
C GLU A 133 15.82 8.58 -17.69
N TRP A 134 15.23 7.90 -18.68
CA TRP A 134 14.50 6.63 -18.43
C TRP A 134 15.39 5.39 -18.63
N PRO A 135 15.12 4.28 -17.93
CA PRO A 135 15.86 3.03 -18.10
C PRO A 135 15.88 2.54 -19.55
N SER A 136 16.95 1.83 -19.93
CA SER A 136 17.12 1.36 -21.32
C SER A 136 16.01 0.44 -21.80
N PHE A 137 15.38 -0.34 -20.90
CA PHE A 137 14.26 -1.22 -21.24
C PHE A 137 13.01 -0.45 -21.69
N THR A 138 12.91 0.86 -21.42
CA THR A 138 11.73 1.65 -21.80
C THR A 138 11.70 2.05 -23.28
N LYS A 139 12.76 1.74 -24.03
CA LYS A 139 12.94 2.17 -25.43
C LYS A 139 12.06 1.43 -26.43
N SER A 140 11.58 0.23 -26.11
CA SER A 140 10.70 -0.55 -26.98
C SER A 140 9.79 -1.48 -26.18
N VAL A 141 8.65 -1.87 -26.77
CA VAL A 141 7.74 -2.87 -26.19
C VAL A 141 8.47 -4.21 -25.95
N THR A 142 9.31 -4.62 -26.90
CA THR A 142 10.11 -5.85 -26.78
C THR A 142 11.08 -5.80 -25.62
N ALA A 143 11.77 -4.67 -25.42
CA ALA A 143 12.71 -4.52 -24.31
C ALA A 143 12.00 -4.50 -22.96
N TYR A 144 10.81 -3.89 -22.88
CA TYR A 144 9.94 -4.00 -21.71
C TYR A 144 9.55 -5.43 -21.40
N ARG A 145 9.11 -6.17 -22.42
CA ARG A 145 8.68 -7.56 -22.26
C ARG A 145 9.82 -8.45 -21.76
N GLN A 146 11.02 -8.26 -22.29
CA GLN A 146 12.22 -8.95 -21.80
C GLN A 146 12.52 -8.63 -20.33
N GLU A 147 12.33 -7.37 -19.91
CA GLU A 147 12.52 -7.00 -18.50
C GLU A 147 11.45 -7.64 -17.60
N TRP A 148 10.19 -7.70 -18.03
CA TRP A 148 9.13 -8.37 -17.28
C TRP A 148 9.38 -9.86 -17.13
N GLU A 149 9.77 -10.53 -18.21
CA GLU A 149 10.11 -11.97 -18.22
C GLU A 149 11.30 -12.30 -17.29
N ARG A 150 12.16 -11.33 -17.00
CA ARG A 150 13.30 -11.49 -16.06
C ARG A 150 12.89 -11.39 -14.58
N ILE A 151 11.74 -10.80 -14.28
CA ILE A 151 11.30 -10.58 -12.89
C ILE A 151 10.78 -11.90 -12.30
N SER A 152 11.46 -12.38 -11.26
CA SER A 152 11.04 -13.58 -10.54
C SER A 152 9.74 -13.35 -9.76
N LEU A 153 8.79 -14.27 -9.91
CA LEU A 153 7.53 -14.32 -9.13
C LEU A 153 7.56 -15.37 -8.01
N GLN A 154 8.73 -15.89 -7.63
CA GLN A 154 8.89 -16.81 -6.49
C GLN A 154 8.37 -16.20 -5.17
N ASN A 155 8.55 -14.89 -5.00
CA ASN A 155 7.78 -14.09 -4.05
C ASN A 155 6.78 -13.25 -4.83
N SER A 156 5.51 -13.67 -4.86
CA SER A 156 4.47 -12.95 -5.62
C SER A 156 4.36 -11.48 -5.23
N TRP A 157 4.45 -11.16 -3.93
CA TRP A 157 4.35 -9.77 -3.47
C TRP A 157 5.44 -8.90 -4.09
N ARG A 158 6.71 -9.27 -3.96
CA ARG A 158 7.83 -8.49 -4.48
C ARG A 158 7.90 -8.50 -6.01
N GLY A 159 7.69 -9.66 -6.61
CA GLY A 159 7.72 -9.84 -8.07
C GLY A 159 6.68 -8.96 -8.76
N CYS A 160 5.43 -9.02 -8.30
CA CYS A 160 4.37 -8.17 -8.82
C CYS A 160 4.57 -6.68 -8.50
N ASP A 161 5.16 -6.33 -7.35
CA ASP A 161 5.51 -4.94 -7.03
C ASP A 161 6.52 -4.37 -8.03
N ARG A 162 7.51 -5.17 -8.44
CA ARG A 162 8.48 -4.78 -9.47
C ARG A 162 7.86 -4.69 -10.85
N LEU A 163 6.99 -5.64 -11.23
CA LEU A 163 6.26 -5.58 -12.50
C LEU A 163 5.49 -4.26 -12.62
N VAL A 164 4.70 -3.89 -11.59
CA VAL A 164 3.94 -2.64 -11.60
C VAL A 164 4.84 -1.41 -11.54
N SER A 165 5.90 -1.44 -10.74
CA SER A 165 6.84 -0.32 -10.65
C SER A 165 7.51 -0.05 -12.00
N SER A 166 7.90 -1.10 -12.72
CA SER A 166 8.46 -0.97 -14.08
C SER A 166 7.46 -0.31 -15.05
N ALA A 167 6.15 -0.56 -14.87
CA ALA A 167 5.09 0.06 -15.68
C ALA A 167 4.84 1.53 -15.34
N GLY A 168 5.52 2.10 -14.33
CA GLY A 168 5.43 3.51 -13.95
C GLY A 168 5.73 4.46 -15.11
N TYR A 169 6.74 4.14 -15.94
CA TYR A 169 7.12 5.00 -17.07
C TYR A 169 6.11 5.00 -18.21
N ILE A 170 5.30 3.93 -18.36
CA ILE A 170 4.26 3.84 -19.40
C ILE A 170 3.25 5.00 -19.26
N HIS A 171 3.00 5.45 -18.03
CA HIS A 171 2.10 6.57 -17.75
C HIS A 171 2.57 7.90 -18.35
N HIS A 172 3.87 8.03 -18.58
CA HIS A 172 4.48 9.26 -19.08
C HIS A 172 4.66 9.28 -20.60
N MET A 173 4.30 8.19 -21.29
CA MET A 173 4.37 8.09 -22.75
C MET A 173 3.21 8.82 -23.43
N GLU A 174 3.41 9.17 -24.70
CA GLU A 174 2.35 9.70 -25.56
C GLU A 174 1.19 8.71 -25.71
N PRO A 175 -0.07 9.17 -25.87
CA PRO A 175 -1.27 8.33 -25.76
C PRO A 175 -1.26 7.06 -26.63
N GLU A 176 -0.86 7.16 -27.91
CA GLU A 176 -0.83 5.99 -28.81
C GLU A 176 0.30 5.02 -28.46
N GLN A 177 1.44 5.53 -27.99
CA GLN A 177 2.51 4.68 -27.49
C GLN A 177 2.07 3.99 -26.20
N GLN A 178 1.51 4.75 -25.25
CA GLN A 178 0.98 4.25 -23.99
C GLN A 178 0.02 3.07 -24.20
N LYS A 179 -0.98 3.22 -25.08
CA LYS A 179 -1.95 2.14 -25.39
C LYS A 179 -1.24 0.84 -25.79
N ARG A 180 -0.23 0.91 -26.66
CA ARG A 180 0.53 -0.26 -27.12
C ARG A 180 1.28 -0.95 -25.98
N TYR A 181 1.90 -0.19 -25.09
CA TYR A 181 2.67 -0.73 -23.97
C TYR A 181 1.74 -1.30 -22.89
N VAL A 182 0.62 -0.62 -22.61
CA VAL A 182 -0.44 -1.12 -21.72
C VAL A 182 -0.97 -2.45 -22.23
N GLN A 183 -1.33 -2.55 -23.52
CA GLN A 183 -1.84 -3.79 -24.10
C GLN A 183 -0.80 -4.92 -23.98
N SER A 184 0.45 -4.66 -24.35
CA SER A 184 1.49 -5.69 -24.25
C SER A 184 1.73 -6.16 -22.82
N PHE A 185 1.59 -5.28 -21.82
CA PHE A 185 1.72 -5.68 -20.42
C PHE A 185 0.53 -6.52 -19.97
N VAL A 186 -0.69 -6.15 -20.38
CA VAL A 186 -1.91 -6.91 -20.08
C VAL A 186 -1.86 -8.30 -20.70
N ASP A 187 -1.40 -8.41 -21.95
CA ASP A 187 -1.23 -9.70 -22.64
C ASP A 187 -0.23 -10.58 -21.88
N TYR A 188 0.93 -10.01 -21.51
CA TYR A 188 1.92 -10.71 -20.68
C TYR A 188 1.34 -11.17 -19.33
N LEU A 189 0.62 -10.30 -18.61
CA LEU A 189 -0.01 -10.65 -17.34
C LEU A 189 -1.06 -11.77 -17.51
N ALA A 190 -1.82 -11.77 -18.60
CA ALA A 190 -2.79 -12.81 -18.88
C ALA A 190 -2.12 -14.16 -19.17
N GLU A 191 -0.98 -14.18 -19.87
CA GLU A 191 -0.22 -15.39 -20.17
C GLU A 191 0.30 -16.10 -18.92
N ILE A 192 0.66 -15.34 -17.87
CA ILE A 192 1.28 -15.88 -16.65
C ILE A 192 0.31 -16.03 -15.46
N GLN A 193 -0.97 -15.67 -15.62
CA GLN A 193 -1.97 -15.83 -14.56
C GLN A 193 -2.29 -17.32 -14.38
N ASP A 194 -2.37 -17.80 -13.14
CA ASP A 194 -2.82 -19.16 -12.84
C ASP A 194 -4.32 -19.30 -13.20
N PRO A 195 -4.70 -20.18 -14.16
CA PRO A 195 -6.10 -20.31 -14.59
C PRO A 195 -6.99 -21.00 -13.54
N THR A 196 -6.41 -21.69 -12.56
CA THR A 196 -7.13 -22.38 -11.49
C THR A 196 -7.48 -21.42 -10.37
N THR A 197 -6.50 -20.62 -9.92
CA THR A 197 -6.65 -19.72 -8.77
C THR A 197 -6.99 -18.29 -9.17
N GLY A 198 -6.70 -17.89 -10.41
CA GLY A 198 -6.78 -16.49 -10.86
C GLY A 198 -5.69 -15.60 -10.26
N LEU A 199 -4.73 -16.15 -9.51
CA LEU A 199 -3.67 -15.39 -8.86
C LEU A 199 -2.38 -15.38 -9.70
N TRP A 200 -1.45 -14.50 -9.34
CA TRP A 200 -0.13 -14.43 -9.95
C TRP A 200 0.95 -14.89 -8.98
N GLY A 201 1.94 -15.61 -9.51
CA GLY A 201 3.17 -16.01 -8.83
C GLY A 201 3.04 -17.18 -7.83
N GLU A 202 4.06 -17.32 -7.00
CA GLU A 202 4.24 -18.41 -6.03
C GLU A 202 4.13 -17.94 -4.56
N GLY A 203 4.19 -18.89 -3.63
CA GLY A 203 4.02 -18.68 -2.18
C GLY A 203 2.68 -19.16 -1.64
N SER A 204 2.38 -18.84 -0.38
CA SER A 204 1.06 -19.09 0.22
C SER A 204 -0.06 -18.33 -0.48
N LEU A 205 -1.32 -18.65 -0.19
CA LEU A 205 -2.45 -17.90 -0.75
C LEU A 205 -2.35 -16.41 -0.39
N TYR A 206 -1.97 -16.06 0.86
CA TYR A 206 -1.78 -14.66 1.23
C TYR A 206 -0.65 -13.96 0.45
N VAL A 207 0.45 -14.64 0.15
CA VAL A 207 1.55 -14.07 -0.65
C VAL A 207 1.09 -13.84 -2.10
N LYS A 208 0.41 -14.83 -2.70
CA LYS A 208 -0.16 -14.72 -4.05
C LYS A 208 -1.23 -13.63 -4.13
N ILE A 209 -2.16 -13.56 -3.18
CA ILE A 209 -3.17 -12.49 -3.09
C ILE A 209 -2.49 -11.13 -2.94
N SER A 210 -1.40 -11.04 -2.17
CA SER A 210 -0.63 -9.81 -2.03
C SER A 210 0.04 -9.39 -3.35
N GLY A 211 0.54 -10.34 -4.15
CA GLY A 211 1.04 -10.08 -5.50
C GLY A 211 -0.06 -9.63 -6.46
N THR A 212 -1.17 -10.35 -6.52
CA THR A 212 -2.38 -9.99 -7.28
C THR A 212 -2.88 -8.61 -6.89
N PHE A 213 -2.87 -8.29 -5.60
CA PHE A 213 -3.18 -6.97 -5.08
C PHE A 213 -2.23 -5.90 -5.64
N LYS A 214 -0.93 -6.16 -5.82
CA LYS A 214 -0.06 -5.16 -6.48
C LYS A 214 -0.53 -4.89 -7.91
N LEU A 215 -0.79 -5.95 -8.69
CA LEU A 215 -1.23 -5.84 -10.08
C LEU A 215 -2.56 -5.09 -10.22
N HIS A 216 -3.49 -5.20 -9.25
CA HIS A 216 -4.75 -4.47 -9.28
C HIS A 216 -4.54 -2.94 -9.43
N THR A 217 -3.46 -2.39 -8.90
CA THR A 217 -3.18 -0.94 -9.00
C THR A 217 -2.91 -0.51 -10.44
N PHE A 218 -2.28 -1.37 -11.25
CA PHE A 218 -2.12 -1.15 -12.68
C PHE A 218 -3.46 -1.19 -13.41
N TYR A 219 -4.25 -2.25 -13.19
CA TYR A 219 -5.59 -2.38 -13.79
C TYR A 219 -6.49 -1.20 -13.44
N ARG A 220 -6.51 -0.77 -12.16
CA ARG A 220 -7.27 0.39 -11.69
C ARG A 220 -6.82 1.67 -12.38
N LYS A 221 -5.50 1.89 -12.50
CA LYS A 221 -4.93 3.09 -13.13
C LYS A 221 -5.38 3.26 -14.59
N TYR A 222 -5.47 2.15 -15.33
CA TYR A 222 -5.91 2.15 -16.72
C TYR A 222 -7.41 1.82 -16.89
N GLN A 223 -8.18 1.80 -15.79
CA GLN A 223 -9.62 1.53 -15.77
C GLN A 223 -10.00 0.20 -16.45
N MET A 224 -9.17 -0.81 -16.26
CA MET A 224 -9.32 -2.14 -16.87
C MET A 224 -9.81 -3.15 -15.85
N ARG A 225 -10.68 -4.07 -16.28
CA ARG A 225 -11.08 -5.22 -15.46
C ARG A 225 -9.92 -6.20 -15.32
N MET A 226 -9.74 -6.74 -14.12
CA MET A 226 -8.84 -7.88 -13.94
C MET A 226 -9.43 -9.13 -14.59
N PRO A 227 -8.61 -10.01 -15.19
CA PRO A 227 -9.06 -11.31 -15.69
C PRO A 227 -9.37 -12.27 -14.54
N ASN A 228 -10.26 -13.24 -14.79
CA ASN A 228 -10.58 -14.34 -13.86
C ASN A 228 -11.04 -13.89 -12.45
N GLN A 229 -11.81 -12.80 -12.35
CA GLN A 229 -12.26 -12.22 -11.06
C GLN A 229 -12.96 -13.22 -10.14
N GLU A 230 -13.79 -14.10 -10.69
CA GLU A 230 -14.47 -15.15 -9.92
C GLU A 230 -13.48 -16.13 -9.27
N LYS A 231 -12.38 -16.47 -9.95
CA LYS A 231 -11.32 -17.32 -9.39
C LYS A 231 -10.53 -16.59 -8.31
N ILE A 232 -10.26 -15.30 -8.53
CA ILE A 232 -9.63 -14.45 -7.51
C ILE A 232 -10.51 -14.41 -6.25
N TYR A 233 -11.81 -14.18 -6.40
CA TYR A 233 -12.78 -14.19 -5.31
C TYR A 233 -12.78 -15.53 -4.56
N GLN A 234 -12.89 -16.65 -5.27
CA GLN A 234 -12.84 -18.00 -4.69
C GLN A 234 -11.54 -18.24 -3.90
N SER A 235 -10.40 -17.80 -4.44
CA SER A 235 -9.11 -17.92 -3.77
C SER A 235 -9.01 -17.03 -2.52
N ILE A 236 -9.60 -15.83 -2.53
CA ILE A 236 -9.70 -14.99 -1.33
C ILE A 236 -10.53 -15.69 -0.25
N MET A 237 -11.70 -16.22 -0.60
CA MET A 237 -12.58 -16.91 0.36
C MET A 237 -11.90 -18.15 0.96
N ARG A 238 -11.21 -18.92 0.12
CA ARG A 238 -10.40 -20.06 0.56
C ARG A 238 -9.29 -19.63 1.52
N CYS A 239 -8.54 -18.58 1.18
CA CYS A 239 -7.46 -18.06 2.01
C CYS A 239 -7.94 -17.61 3.39
N LEU A 240 -9.06 -16.86 3.45
CA LEU A 240 -9.67 -16.42 4.70
C LEU A 240 -10.15 -17.58 5.60
N HIS A 241 -10.35 -18.78 5.03
CA HIS A 241 -10.78 -19.97 5.76
C HIS A 241 -9.62 -20.87 6.18
N GLU A 242 -8.60 -21.01 5.33
CA GLU A 242 -7.54 -22.02 5.48
C GLU A 242 -6.22 -21.47 6.05
N GLU A 243 -5.94 -20.17 5.90
CA GLU A 243 -4.66 -19.58 6.29
C GLU A 243 -4.79 -18.56 7.43
N GLU A 244 -3.80 -18.54 8.31
CA GLU A 244 -3.67 -17.54 9.38
C GLU A 244 -3.00 -16.26 8.86
N ALA A 245 -3.61 -15.11 9.12
CA ALA A 245 -3.03 -13.82 8.76
C ALA A 245 -1.98 -13.40 9.80
N THR A 246 -0.70 -13.62 9.51
CA THR A 246 0.42 -13.25 10.41
C THR A 246 1.08 -11.90 10.07
N ASP A 247 0.64 -11.25 8.99
CA ASP A 247 1.10 -9.92 8.56
C ASP A 247 -0.12 -9.02 8.27
N MET A 248 -0.11 -7.75 8.68
CA MET A 248 -1.24 -6.83 8.46
C MET A 248 -1.63 -6.68 6.98
N CYS A 249 -0.69 -6.86 6.05
CA CYS A 249 -1.00 -6.87 4.62
C CYS A 249 -1.90 -8.05 4.24
N TYR A 250 -1.80 -9.18 4.94
CA TYR A 250 -2.64 -10.34 4.71
C TYR A 250 -4.08 -10.10 5.13
N VAL A 251 -4.30 -9.20 6.11
CA VAL A 251 -5.65 -8.74 6.47
C VAL A 251 -6.16 -7.74 5.43
N ARG A 252 -5.34 -6.75 5.05
CA ARG A 252 -5.78 -5.64 4.20
C ARG A 252 -5.97 -6.03 2.74
N ASN A 253 -5.01 -6.75 2.15
CA ASN A 253 -4.96 -6.97 0.70
C ASN A 253 -6.18 -7.74 0.16
N PRO A 254 -6.69 -8.80 0.82
CA PRO A 254 -7.91 -9.47 0.36
C PRO A 254 -9.11 -8.54 0.31
N ILE A 255 -9.30 -7.69 1.34
CA ILE A 255 -10.43 -6.78 1.43
C ILE A 255 -10.36 -5.66 0.39
N ASP A 256 -9.17 -5.09 0.19
CA ASP A 256 -8.95 -4.07 -0.83
C ASP A 256 -9.15 -4.66 -2.24
N LEU A 257 -8.72 -5.90 -2.47
CA LEU A 257 -8.95 -6.60 -3.73
C LEU A 257 -10.44 -6.90 -3.95
N LEU A 258 -11.17 -7.39 -2.94
CA LEU A 258 -12.63 -7.59 -3.01
C LEU A 258 -13.38 -6.29 -3.37
N SER A 259 -12.94 -5.14 -2.87
CA SER A 259 -13.54 -3.83 -3.21
C SER A 259 -13.35 -3.43 -4.68
N TYR A 260 -12.38 -4.04 -5.36
CA TYR A 260 -12.10 -3.81 -6.77
C TYR A 260 -12.78 -4.82 -7.69
N LEU A 261 -13.01 -6.04 -7.21
CA LEU A 261 -13.67 -7.08 -8.00
C LEU A 261 -15.14 -6.72 -8.19
N GLU A 262 -15.62 -6.90 -9.43
CA GLU A 262 -17.02 -6.72 -9.79
C GLU A 262 -17.79 -8.04 -9.58
N VAL A 263 -17.70 -8.60 -8.38
CA VAL A 263 -18.35 -9.85 -7.99
C VAL A 263 -19.47 -9.59 -6.97
N GLU A 264 -20.57 -10.30 -7.11
CA GLU A 264 -21.66 -10.24 -6.13
C GLU A 264 -21.28 -11.08 -4.91
N ILE A 265 -21.26 -10.46 -3.73
CA ILE A 265 -20.95 -11.14 -2.47
C ILE A 265 -22.24 -11.29 -1.66
N PRO A 266 -22.78 -12.52 -1.51
CA PRO A 266 -23.95 -12.79 -0.67
C PRO A 266 -23.79 -12.24 0.74
N ARG A 267 -24.91 -11.84 1.36
CA ARG A 267 -24.93 -11.14 2.65
C ARG A 267 -24.23 -11.95 3.75
N GLU A 268 -24.50 -13.24 3.80
CA GLU A 268 -23.89 -14.18 4.75
C GLU A 268 -22.37 -14.21 4.62
N TYR A 269 -21.84 -14.20 3.39
CA TYR A 269 -20.40 -14.16 3.16
C TYR A 269 -19.81 -12.79 3.49
N ARG A 270 -20.53 -11.67 3.25
CA ARG A 270 -20.09 -10.34 3.70
C ARG A 270 -19.92 -10.29 5.22
N HIS A 271 -20.87 -10.84 5.97
CA HIS A 271 -20.78 -10.92 7.44
C HIS A 271 -19.60 -11.80 7.88
N GLN A 272 -19.38 -12.95 7.23
CA GLN A 272 -18.26 -13.83 7.52
C GLN A 272 -16.91 -13.14 7.25
N ILE A 273 -16.75 -12.51 6.08
CA ILE A 273 -15.53 -11.77 5.70
C ILE A 273 -15.24 -10.69 6.73
N CYS A 274 -16.23 -9.88 7.09
CA CYS A 274 -16.08 -8.81 8.08
C CYS A 274 -15.68 -9.37 9.44
N LYS A 275 -16.33 -10.45 9.89
CA LYS A 275 -16.01 -11.10 11.16
C LYS A 275 -14.55 -11.56 11.20
N VAL A 276 -14.11 -12.34 10.22
CA VAL A 276 -12.72 -12.85 10.14
C VAL A 276 -11.72 -11.70 10.05
N THR A 277 -12.05 -10.65 9.30
CA THR A 277 -11.15 -9.48 9.17
C THR A 277 -11.04 -8.70 10.48
N ILE A 278 -12.13 -8.55 11.24
CA ILE A 278 -12.11 -7.89 12.56
C ILE A 278 -11.30 -8.72 13.56
N GLU A 279 -11.52 -10.04 13.59
CA GLU A 279 -10.78 -10.96 14.47
C GLU A 279 -9.27 -10.93 14.16
N ASN A 280 -8.90 -10.96 12.87
CA ASN A 280 -7.51 -10.79 12.47
C ASN A 280 -6.98 -9.41 12.83
N LEU A 281 -7.71 -8.32 12.57
CA LEU A 281 -7.28 -6.96 12.88
C LEU A 281 -6.97 -6.78 14.38
N GLN A 282 -7.77 -7.40 15.24
CA GLN A 282 -7.59 -7.37 16.69
C GLN A 282 -6.24 -7.97 17.13
N SER A 283 -5.73 -9.01 16.45
CA SER A 283 -4.46 -9.64 16.82
C SER A 283 -3.24 -8.74 16.58
N PHE A 284 -3.35 -7.75 15.69
CA PHE A 284 -2.29 -6.77 15.41
C PHE A 284 -2.40 -5.51 16.27
N LYS A 285 -3.45 -5.35 17.07
CA LYS A 285 -3.63 -4.17 17.93
C LYS A 285 -2.61 -4.21 19.08
N GLN A 286 -1.87 -3.12 19.25
CA GLN A 286 -0.87 -3.01 20.31
C GLN A 286 -1.35 -2.12 21.46
N SER A 287 -0.74 -2.34 22.64
CA SER A 287 -1.08 -1.64 23.89
C SER A 287 -0.83 -0.13 23.83
N ASP A 288 -0.04 0.32 22.86
CA ASP A 288 0.34 1.71 22.67
C ASP A 288 -0.68 2.53 21.87
N GLY A 289 -1.75 1.90 21.39
CA GLY A 289 -2.82 2.50 20.59
C GLY A 289 -2.67 2.30 19.08
N GLY A 290 -1.49 1.92 18.60
CA GLY A 290 -1.25 1.64 17.18
C GLY A 290 -1.52 0.18 16.81
N PHE A 291 -1.27 -0.15 15.54
CA PHE A 291 -1.27 -1.53 15.03
C PHE A 291 0.12 -1.88 14.53
N SER A 292 0.53 -3.14 14.69
CA SER A 292 1.82 -3.65 14.23
C SER A 292 1.70 -4.39 12.89
N ARG A 293 2.79 -4.49 12.11
CA ARG A 293 2.78 -5.27 10.86
C ARG A 293 2.77 -6.78 11.10
N GLU A 294 3.42 -7.29 12.14
CA GLU A 294 3.34 -8.69 12.57
C GLU A 294 2.58 -8.77 13.89
N ILE A 295 2.00 -9.93 14.24
CA ILE A 295 1.17 -10.08 15.45
C ILE A 295 1.94 -9.70 16.72
N ASP A 296 3.21 -10.10 16.82
CA ASP A 296 4.04 -9.94 18.00
C ASP A 296 4.96 -8.71 17.96
N ARG A 297 5.11 -8.04 16.80
CA ARG A 297 6.03 -6.91 16.63
C ARG A 297 5.81 -6.07 15.36
N SER A 298 6.32 -4.86 15.38
CA SER A 298 6.62 -4.11 14.17
C SER A 298 8.01 -4.53 13.64
N PRO A 299 8.17 -4.80 12.34
CA PRO A 299 9.45 -5.17 11.75
C PRO A 299 10.39 -3.97 11.74
N LYS A 300 11.69 -4.21 11.91
CA LYS A 300 12.70 -3.14 11.80
C LYS A 300 12.67 -2.45 10.44
N ALA A 301 12.54 -3.25 9.38
CA ALA A 301 12.64 -2.80 7.99
C ALA A 301 11.38 -3.18 7.21
N PRO A 302 10.38 -2.28 7.11
CA PRO A 302 9.12 -2.59 6.46
C PRO A 302 9.27 -2.85 4.96
N ASN A 303 10.34 -2.40 4.31
CA ASN A 303 10.61 -2.62 2.89
C ASN A 303 10.96 -4.08 2.55
N VAL A 304 11.25 -4.92 3.54
CA VAL A 304 11.55 -6.35 3.36
C VAL A 304 10.71 -7.26 4.26
N SER A 305 9.67 -6.73 4.93
CA SER A 305 8.96 -7.45 6.01
C SER A 305 8.21 -8.71 5.58
N GLN A 306 7.92 -8.86 4.28
CA GLN A 306 7.27 -10.07 3.76
C GLN A 306 8.23 -11.22 3.49
N VAL A 307 9.53 -11.04 3.69
CA VAL A 307 10.52 -12.12 3.63
C VAL A 307 10.68 -12.71 5.02
N LYS A 308 10.17 -13.92 5.22
CA LYS A 308 10.15 -14.59 6.51
C LYS A 308 11.42 -15.39 6.74
N ALA A 309 11.67 -15.77 7.99
CA ALA A 309 12.85 -16.53 8.37
C ALA A 309 12.93 -17.85 7.59
N GLY A 310 14.07 -18.10 6.93
CA GLY A 310 14.28 -19.28 6.09
C GLY A 310 13.87 -19.10 4.62
N GLU A 311 13.21 -18.01 4.27
CA GLU A 311 12.94 -17.67 2.87
C GLU A 311 14.15 -16.96 2.25
N HIS A 312 14.42 -17.26 0.99
CA HIS A 312 15.45 -16.58 0.21
C HIS A 312 14.86 -16.10 -1.10
N TYR A 313 15.11 -14.83 -1.42
CA TYR A 313 14.69 -14.23 -2.67
C TYR A 313 15.89 -13.46 -3.25
N PRO A 314 16.32 -13.80 -4.48
CA PRO A 314 17.62 -13.38 -5.02
C PRO A 314 17.72 -11.87 -5.26
N GLU A 315 16.59 -11.18 -5.44
CA GLU A 315 16.54 -9.76 -5.81
C GLU A 315 15.89 -8.88 -4.73
N MET A 316 15.97 -9.30 -3.46
CA MET A 316 15.52 -8.46 -2.36
C MET A 316 16.48 -7.29 -2.12
N PRO A 317 15.95 -6.06 -1.97
CA PRO A 317 16.79 -4.91 -1.64
C PRO A 317 17.40 -5.06 -0.25
N ARG A 318 18.46 -4.29 0.01
CA ARG A 318 19.02 -4.18 1.36
C ARG A 318 17.95 -3.62 2.31
N PRO A 319 17.78 -4.20 3.51
CA PRO A 319 16.83 -3.69 4.50
C PRO A 319 17.12 -2.22 4.84
N VAL A 320 16.07 -1.41 4.94
CA VAL A 320 16.13 -0.03 5.45
C VAL A 320 15.40 -0.03 6.78
N GLU A 321 16.17 -0.01 7.86
CA GLU A 321 15.63 -0.05 9.22
C GLU A 321 15.05 1.31 9.60
N LEU A 322 13.80 1.32 10.05
CA LEU A 322 13.05 2.49 10.50
C LEU A 322 12.64 2.40 11.98
N GLY A 323 12.89 1.28 12.65
CA GLY A 323 12.57 1.06 14.06
C GLY A 323 13.34 -0.10 14.69
N LEU A 324 13.17 -0.31 16.00
CA LEU A 324 13.93 -1.31 16.76
C LEU A 324 13.38 -2.73 16.67
N GLY A 325 12.21 -2.93 16.07
CA GLY A 325 11.65 -4.27 15.89
C GLY A 325 10.85 -4.77 17.08
N LEU A 326 10.22 -3.87 17.86
CA LEU A 326 9.59 -4.19 19.14
C LEU A 326 8.10 -4.51 19.00
N ARG A 327 7.50 -4.95 20.11
CA ARG A 327 6.04 -5.11 20.25
C ARG A 327 5.37 -3.76 20.48
N GLU A 328 5.10 -3.07 19.38
CA GLU A 328 4.58 -1.70 19.33
C GLU A 328 3.80 -1.48 18.03
N GLY A 329 3.02 -0.42 17.95
CA GLY A 329 2.38 -0.01 16.71
C GLY A 329 3.38 0.64 15.76
N ASP A 330 3.12 0.48 14.46
CA ASP A 330 3.82 1.20 13.40
C ASP A 330 2.88 1.85 12.40
N MET A 331 3.44 2.81 11.65
CA MET A 331 2.71 3.66 10.72
C MET A 331 2.10 2.85 9.57
N ASN A 332 2.83 1.86 9.06
CA ASN A 332 2.38 1.11 7.91
C ASN A 332 1.16 0.25 8.25
N ALA A 333 1.20 -0.47 9.37
CA ALA A 333 0.06 -1.26 9.82
C ALA A 333 -1.12 -0.38 10.28
N SER A 334 -0.86 0.72 11.00
CA SER A 334 -1.90 1.63 11.45
C SER A 334 -2.63 2.32 10.29
N THR A 335 -1.91 2.70 9.23
CA THR A 335 -2.52 3.23 8.01
C THR A 335 -3.33 2.15 7.29
N GLN A 336 -2.88 0.90 7.26
CA GLN A 336 -3.66 -0.20 6.68
C GLN A 336 -4.94 -0.48 7.48
N ALA A 337 -4.87 -0.45 8.82
CA ALA A 337 -6.04 -0.61 9.69
C ALA A 337 -7.11 0.43 9.37
N THR A 338 -6.77 1.71 9.17
CA THR A 338 -7.78 2.74 8.83
C THR A 338 -8.45 2.50 7.47
N LEU A 339 -7.74 1.91 6.51
CA LEU A 339 -8.32 1.55 5.21
C LEU A 339 -9.26 0.34 5.35
N ILE A 340 -8.85 -0.69 6.12
CA ILE A 340 -9.70 -1.83 6.44
C ILE A 340 -11.02 -1.34 7.04
N ARG A 341 -10.98 -0.39 7.98
CA ARG A 341 -12.18 0.21 8.57
C ARG A 341 -13.17 0.67 7.51
N GLN A 342 -12.71 1.53 6.60
CA GLN A 342 -13.55 2.10 5.55
C GLN A 342 -14.13 1.04 4.62
N GLN A 343 -13.33 0.04 4.25
CA GLN A 343 -13.78 -1.03 3.36
C GLN A 343 -14.82 -1.94 4.03
N LEU A 344 -14.65 -2.28 5.31
CA LEU A 344 -15.64 -3.07 6.04
C LEU A 344 -16.95 -2.31 6.25
N TYR A 345 -16.88 -1.00 6.53
CA TYR A 345 -18.05 -0.14 6.54
C TYR A 345 -18.79 -0.18 5.20
N HIS A 346 -18.08 -0.02 4.08
CA HIS A 346 -18.68 -0.10 2.74
C HIS A 346 -19.30 -1.48 2.46
N LEU A 347 -18.58 -2.56 2.81
CA LEU A 347 -19.05 -3.92 2.60
C LEU A 347 -20.33 -4.23 3.39
N LEU A 348 -20.47 -3.68 4.60
CA LEU A 348 -21.64 -3.87 5.46
C LEU A 348 -22.79 -2.89 5.16
N GLN A 349 -22.50 -1.68 4.65
CA GLN A 349 -23.50 -0.65 4.35
C GLN A 349 -24.07 -0.70 2.93
N THR A 350 -23.49 -1.52 2.04
CA THR A 350 -24.05 -1.80 0.71
C THR A 350 -25.40 -2.54 0.76
N GLU A 351 -26.02 -2.71 1.94
CA GLU A 351 -27.39 -3.18 2.11
C GLU A 351 -28.47 -2.21 1.55
N SER A 352 -28.15 -0.96 1.18
CA SER A 352 -29.18 0.02 0.76
C SER A 352 -29.09 0.59 -0.66
N VAL A 353 -28.13 0.20 -1.50
CA VAL A 353 -27.90 0.88 -2.79
C VAL A 353 -27.58 -0.10 -3.92
N HIS A 354 -28.62 -0.75 -4.44
CA HIS A 354 -28.60 -1.26 -5.82
C HIS A 354 -29.45 -0.40 -6.77
N SER A 355 -29.66 0.88 -6.44
CA SER A 355 -30.40 1.79 -7.34
C SER A 355 -29.82 3.20 -7.54
N CYS A 356 -28.67 3.61 -6.99
CA CYS A 356 -28.11 4.91 -7.37
C CYS A 356 -26.61 5.07 -7.08
N ALA A 357 -25.91 5.69 -8.01
CA ALA A 357 -24.55 6.23 -7.87
C ALA A 357 -23.39 5.21 -7.80
N ARG A 358 -23.02 4.72 -8.98
CA ARG A 358 -21.63 4.90 -9.43
C ARG A 358 -21.36 6.41 -9.35
N HIS A 359 -20.51 6.89 -8.45
CA HIS A 359 -19.69 8.10 -8.59
C HIS A 359 -18.81 8.30 -7.33
N ASN A 360 -17.53 8.56 -7.59
CA ASN A 360 -16.55 9.24 -6.72
C ASN A 360 -15.91 8.49 -5.54
N PHE A 361 -15.00 7.56 -5.86
CA PHE A 361 -13.72 7.52 -5.14
C PHE A 361 -12.72 8.38 -5.93
N GLY A 362 -12.72 9.69 -5.64
CA GLY A 362 -11.68 10.59 -6.08
C GLY A 362 -10.34 10.21 -5.43
N ILE A 363 -9.57 9.38 -6.11
CA ILE A 363 -8.14 9.23 -5.88
C ILE A 363 -7.47 10.23 -6.81
N ASP A 364 -7.15 11.37 -6.21
CA ASP A 364 -6.14 12.30 -6.67
C ASP A 364 -4.88 12.21 -5.77
#